data_AF-A0A8E2DND2-F1
#
_entry.id   AF-A0A8E2DND2-F1
#
_cell.length_a   1.000
_cell.length_b   1.000
_cell.length_c   1.000
_cell.angle_alpha   90.00
_cell.angle_beta   90.00
_cell.angle_gamma   90.00
#
_symmetry.space_group_name_H-M   'P 1'
#
loop_
_entity.id
_entity.type
_entity.pdbx_description
1 polymer ?
#
loop_
_entity_poly.entity_id
_entity_poly.type
_entity_poly.pdbx_seq_one_letter_code
_entity_poly.pdbx_strand_id
1 'polypeptide(L)' 'KQDEREISRMAGQIWQTMTKDQRTVYHVLQDILKERHAKEFPEYKYSPVHNKCALTKSK' A
#
# COMPACT_ATOMS: atom_id res chain seq x y z
N LYS A 1 12.12 18.13 -2.24
CA LYS A 1 11.00 17.69 -3.13
C LYS A 1 11.46 16.74 -4.25
N GLN A 2 12.75 16.69 -4.59
CA GLN A 2 13.29 15.67 -5.51
C GLN A 2 13.45 14.31 -4.79
N ASP A 3 13.84 14.37 -3.51
CA ASP A 3 14.32 13.25 -2.69
C ASP A 3 13.20 12.25 -2.33
N GLU A 4 11.98 12.73 -2.15
CA GLU A 4 10.81 11.90 -1.79
C GLU A 4 10.47 10.87 -2.87
N ARG A 5 10.73 11.22 -4.14
CA ARG A 5 10.53 10.33 -5.29
C ARG A 5 11.57 9.21 -5.29
N GLU A 6 12.80 9.54 -4.94
CA GLU A 6 13.90 8.58 -4.89
C GLU A 6 13.75 7.63 -3.71
N ILE A 7 13.35 8.13 -2.53
CA ILE A 7 13.05 7.33 -1.33
C ILE A 7 11.93 6.33 -1.62
N SER A 8 10.84 6.79 -2.24
CA SER A 8 9.72 5.91 -2.59
C SER A 8 10.15 4.81 -3.58
N ARG A 9 11.00 5.15 -4.55
CA ARG A 9 11.57 4.17 -5.49
C ARG A 9 12.44 3.13 -4.77
N MET A 10 13.34 3.60 -3.90
CA MET A 10 14.23 2.74 -3.11
C MET A 10 13.43 1.80 -2.20
N ALA A 11 12.40 2.29 -1.52
CA ALA A 11 11.53 1.46 -0.69
C ALA A 11 10.87 0.33 -1.49
N GLY A 12 10.41 0.63 -2.71
CA GLY A 12 9.85 -0.38 -3.62
C GLY A 12 10.87 -1.45 -4.04
N GLN A 13 12.11 -1.04 -4.33
CA GLN A 13 13.19 -1.97 -4.67
C GLN A 13 13.54 -2.88 -3.49
N ILE A 14 13.68 -2.29 -2.29
CA ILE A 14 13.95 -3.05 -1.06
C ILE A 14 12.84 -4.08 -0.84
N TRP A 15 11.58 -3.66 -0.92
CA TRP A 15 10.45 -4.57 -0.76
C TRP A 15 10.53 -5.77 -1.72
N GLN A 16 10.83 -5.54 -2.99
CA GLN A 16 10.97 -6.60 -3.99
C GLN A 16 12.09 -7.58 -3.67
N THR A 17 13.20 -7.09 -3.09
CA THR A 17 14.35 -7.93 -2.72
C THR A 17 14.18 -8.69 -1.40
N MET A 18 13.27 -8.28 -0.52
CA MET A 18 13.03 -8.97 0.76
C MET A 18 12.50 -10.39 0.58
N THR A 19 12.99 -11.31 1.42
CA THR A 19 12.51 -12.70 1.46
C THR A 19 11.11 -12.79 2.05
N LYS A 20 10.42 -13.92 1.82
CA LYS A 20 9.07 -14.15 2.34
C LYS A 20 9.01 -14.00 3.86
N ASP A 21 10.00 -14.54 4.58
CA ASP A 21 10.06 -14.48 6.04
C ASP A 21 10.17 -13.05 6.57
N GLN A 22 10.97 -12.22 5.90
CA GLN A 22 11.10 -10.80 6.25
C GLN A 22 9.80 -10.03 5.98
N ARG A 23 9.05 -10.39 4.94
CA ARG A 23 7.74 -9.79 4.63
C ARG A 23 6.65 -10.25 5.60
N THR A 24 6.75 -11.46 6.16
CA THR A 24 5.78 -12.00 7.12
C THR A 24 5.56 -11.07 8.31
N VAL A 25 6.62 -10.44 8.82
CA VAL A 25 6.52 -9.47 9.94
C VAL A 25 5.57 -8.31 9.58
N TYR A 26 5.67 -7.78 8.36
CA TYR A 26 4.80 -6.69 7.90
C TYR A 26 3.37 -7.15 7.63
N HIS A 27 3.17 -8.40 7.20
CA HIS A 27 1.83 -8.97 7.05
C HIS A 27 1.12 -9.12 8.40
N VAL A 28 1.83 -9.58 9.44
CA VAL A 28 1.28 -9.64 10.80
C VAL A 28 0.88 -8.23 11.28
N LEU A 29 1.75 -7.23 11.08
CA LEU A 29 1.42 -5.84 11.41
C LEU A 29 0.22 -5.31 10.62
N GLN A 30 0.12 -5.68 9.34
CA GLN A 30 -1.01 -5.33 8.49
C GLN A 30 -2.32 -5.90 9.04
N ASP A 31 -2.33 -7.15 9.50
CA ASP A 31 -3.54 -7.77 10.04
C ASP A 31 -3.97 -7.13 11.36
N ILE A 32 -3.03 -6.83 12.25
CA ILE A 32 -3.31 -6.07 13.49
C ILE A 32 -3.95 -4.71 13.15
N LEU A 33 -3.41 -4.00 12.16
CA LEU A 33 -3.96 -2.71 11.72
C LEU A 33 -5.35 -2.84 11.10
N LYS A 34 -5.61 -3.89 10.31
CA LYS A 34 -6.96 -4.16 9.77
C LYS A 34 -7.96 -4.40 10.89
N GLU A 35 -7.61 -5.23 11.87
CA GLU A 35 -8.49 -5.50 13.01
C GLU A 35 -8.77 -4.25 13.82
N ARG A 36 -7.74 -3.45 14.08
CA ARG A 36 -7.87 -2.18 14.77
C ARG A 36 -8.77 -1.23 14.00
N HIS A 37 -8.54 -1.07 12.69
CA HIS A 37 -9.34 -0.21 11.83
C HIS A 37 -10.81 -0.66 11.77
N ALA A 38 -11.07 -1.97 11.70
CA ALA A 38 -12.43 -2.50 11.72
C ALA A 38 -13.16 -2.22 13.04
N LYS A 39 -12.43 -2.24 14.18
CA LYS A 39 -12.97 -1.88 15.50
C LYS A 39 -13.22 -0.38 15.63
N GLU A 40 -12.28 0.44 15.18
CA GLU A 40 -12.37 1.91 15.26
C GLU A 40 -13.40 2.47 14.27
N PHE A 41 -13.57 1.84 13.11
CA PHE A 41 -14.45 2.30 12.03
C PHE A 41 -15.36 1.16 11.52
N PRO A 42 -16.35 0.74 12.31
CA PRO A 42 -17.23 -0.36 11.93
C PRO A 42 -18.09 -0.08 10.69
N GLU A 43 -18.38 1.19 10.41
CA GLU A 43 -19.15 1.62 9.22
C GLU A 43 -18.26 1.92 8.00
N TYR A 44 -16.93 1.81 8.13
CA TYR A 44 -16.03 2.08 7.01
C TYR A 44 -16.16 1.01 5.94
N LYS A 45 -16.65 1.44 4.77
CA LYS A 45 -16.72 0.61 3.56
C LYS A 45 -15.85 1.23 2.48
N TYR A 46 -14.79 0.53 2.10
CA TYR A 46 -13.96 0.93 0.96
C TYR A 46 -14.82 0.93 -0.32
N SER A 47 -15.09 2.12 -0.85
CA SER A 47 -15.90 2.34 -2.05
C SER A 47 -15.14 3.25 -3.02
N PRO A 48 -14.25 2.70 -3.86
CA PRO A 48 -13.49 3.51 -4.80
C PRO A 48 -14.43 4.16 -5.81
N VAL A 49 -14.25 5.46 -6.02
CA VAL A 49 -15.02 6.23 -6.99
C VAL A 49 -14.49 5.89 -8.39
N HIS A 50 -15.27 5.17 -9.19
CA HIS A 50 -14.91 4.77 -10.57
C HIS A 50 -15.05 5.92 -11.58
N ASN A 51 -14.81 7.17 -11.17
CA ASN A 51 -14.93 8.32 -12.05
C ASN A 51 -13.67 8.42 -12.94
N LYS A 52 -13.73 7.71 -14.06
CA LYS A 52 -13.05 7.96 -15.35
C LYS A 52 -11.68 8.65 -15.26
N CYS A 53 -10.66 7.94 -14.78
CA CYS A 53 -9.31 8.20 -15.29
C CYS A 53 -9.17 7.41 -16.60
N ALA A 54 -9.79 7.94 -17.67
CA ALA A 54 -9.65 7.38 -19.01
C ALA A 54 -8.24 7.68 -19.53
N LEU A 55 -7.50 6.60 -19.83
CA LEU A 55 -6.64 6.44 -21.02
C LEU A 55 -5.68 7.59 -21.39
N THR A 56 -4.38 7.42 -21.10
CA THR A 56 -3.30 7.40 -22.12
C THR A 56 -2.02 6.83 -21.51
N LYS A 57 -1.75 5.54 -21.74
CA LYS A 57 -0.35 5.09 -21.86
C LYS A 57 -0.01 5.24 -23.34
N SER A 58 0.48 6.41 -23.73
CA SER A 58 1.06 6.58 -25.06
C SER A 58 2.32 5.70 -25.13
N LYS A 59 2.39 4.93 -26.21
CA LYS A 59 3.44 4.00 -26.57
C LYS A 59 4.67 4.74 -27.10
#